data_AF-A0A7L0UQP6-F1
#
_entry.id   AF-A0A7L0UQP6-F1
#
_cell.length_a   1.000
_cell.length_b   1.000
_cell.length_c   1.000
_cell.angle_alpha   90.00
_cell.angle_beta   90.00
_cell.angle_gamma   90.00
#
_symmetry.space_group_name_H-M   'P 1'
#
loop_
_entity.id
_entity.type
_entity.pdbx_description
1 polymer ?
#
loop_
_entity_poly.entity_id
_entity_poly.type
_entity_poly.pdbx_seq_one_letter_code
_entity_poly.pdbx_strand_id
1 'polypeptide(L)'
;MNFAVGLKPLLAEARSMESLEKQLICPICLEMFTKPVVILPCQHNLCRKCANDVFQASNPLWQSRGSSAVPSGGRFRCPSCRHEVVLDRHGVYGLQRNLLVENIIDIYKQESAR
;
A
#
# COMPACT_ATOMS: atom_id res chain seq x y z
N MET A 1 -44.81 -29.42 -11.24
CA MET A 1 -43.37 -29.72 -11.34
C MET A 1 -42.58 -28.41 -11.45
N ASN A 2 -41.40 -28.39 -10.82
CA ASN A 2 -40.25 -27.50 -11.08
C ASN A 2 -40.15 -26.20 -10.26
N PHE A 3 -39.56 -26.40 -9.08
CA PHE A 3 -38.65 -25.48 -8.40
C PHE A 3 -37.50 -25.03 -9.33
N ALA A 4 -37.11 -23.76 -9.26
CA ALA A 4 -35.73 -23.23 -9.29
C ALA A 4 -35.69 -21.79 -9.84
N VAL A 5 -36.04 -20.81 -9.00
CA VAL A 5 -35.62 -19.41 -9.23
C VAL A 5 -34.23 -19.27 -8.57
N GLY A 6 -33.21 -19.73 -9.29
CA GLY A 6 -31.85 -19.93 -8.79
C GLY A 6 -31.01 -18.65 -8.68
N LEU A 7 -30.36 -18.49 -7.52
CA LEU A 7 -28.89 -18.38 -7.37
C LEU A 7 -28.11 -17.37 -8.24
N LYS A 8 -28.64 -16.17 -8.52
CA LYS A 8 -27.95 -15.13 -9.32
C LYS A 8 -27.34 -13.91 -8.58
N PRO A 9 -27.78 -13.49 -7.37
CA PRO A 9 -27.13 -12.34 -6.71
C PRO A 9 -25.78 -12.72 -6.08
N LEU A 10 -25.70 -13.86 -5.39
CA LEU A 10 -24.52 -14.22 -4.59
C LEU A 10 -23.20 -14.31 -5.37
N LEU A 11 -23.25 -14.70 -6.66
CA LEU A 11 -22.06 -14.79 -7.51
C LEU A 11 -21.55 -13.43 -8.02
N ALA A 12 -22.42 -12.41 -8.09
CA ALA A 12 -22.02 -11.07 -8.51
C ALA A 12 -21.32 -10.32 -7.37
N GLU A 13 -21.87 -10.41 -6.15
CA GLU A 13 -21.23 -9.92 -4.92
C GLU A 13 -19.92 -10.65 -4.59
N ALA A 14 -19.83 -11.97 -4.80
CA ALA A 14 -18.57 -12.69 -4.59
C ALA A 14 -17.46 -12.21 -5.56
N ARG A 15 -17.81 -11.90 -6.81
CA ARG A 15 -16.86 -11.38 -7.81
C ARG A 15 -16.42 -9.94 -7.53
N SER A 16 -17.30 -9.11 -6.95
CA SER A 16 -16.94 -7.74 -6.58
C SER A 16 -15.99 -7.70 -5.39
N MET A 17 -16.17 -8.58 -4.41
CA MET A 17 -15.28 -8.70 -3.25
C MET A 17 -13.89 -9.20 -3.63
N GLU A 18 -13.77 -10.20 -4.51
CA GLU A 18 -12.47 -10.69 -5.01
C GLU A 18 -11.72 -9.62 -5.84
N SER A 19 -12.46 -8.80 -6.60
CA SER A 19 -11.88 -7.68 -7.36
C SER A 19 -11.40 -6.54 -6.46
N LEU A 20 -12.08 -6.33 -5.33
CA LEU A 20 -11.68 -5.34 -4.33
C LEU A 20 -10.44 -5.81 -3.56
N GLU A 21 -10.39 -7.07 -3.17
CA GLU A 21 -9.22 -7.66 -2.49
C GLU A 21 -7.93 -7.42 -3.27
N LYS A 22 -7.93 -7.68 -4.58
CA LYS A 22 -6.77 -7.45 -5.46
C LYS A 22 -6.29 -6.00 -5.47
N GLN A 23 -7.18 -5.03 -5.26
CA GLN A 23 -6.85 -3.61 -5.20
C GLN A 23 -6.30 -3.17 -3.83
N LEU A 24 -6.54 -3.97 -2.79
CA LEU A 24 -6.10 -3.71 -1.42
C LEU A 24 -4.79 -4.41 -1.06
N ILE A 25 -4.14 -5.06 -2.03
CA ILE A 25 -2.88 -5.77 -1.85
C ILE A 25 -1.69 -4.86 -2.16
N CYS A 26 -0.69 -4.91 -1.29
CA CYS A 26 0.58 -4.23 -1.46
C CYS A 26 1.45 -4.92 -2.52
N PRO A 27 1.98 -4.20 -3.52
CA PRO A 27 2.79 -4.79 -4.58
C PRO A 27 4.18 -5.28 -4.13
N ILE A 28 4.57 -5.02 -2.87
CA ILE A 28 5.87 -5.44 -2.32
C ILE A 28 5.73 -6.69 -1.45
N CYS A 29 4.85 -6.68 -0.46
CA CYS A 29 4.68 -7.84 0.44
C CYS A 29 3.60 -8.83 -0.02
N LEU A 30 2.81 -8.48 -1.05
CA LEU A 30 1.72 -9.31 -1.59
C LEU A 30 0.63 -9.65 -0.56
N GLU A 31 0.56 -8.88 0.53
CA GLU A 31 -0.47 -8.93 1.56
C GLU A 31 -1.33 -7.67 1.51
N MET A 32 -2.48 -7.68 2.19
CA MET A 32 -3.31 -6.48 2.36
C MET A 32 -2.50 -5.32 2.96
N PHE A 33 -2.77 -4.09 2.54
CA PHE A 33 -2.00 -2.95 3.03
C PHE A 33 -2.06 -2.83 4.56
N THR A 34 -0.88 -2.68 5.19
CA THR A 34 -0.75 -2.40 6.62
C THR A 34 -0.15 -1.02 6.80
N LYS A 35 -0.91 -0.11 7.43
CA LYS A 35 -0.57 1.32 7.56
C LYS A 35 -0.12 1.90 6.21
N PRO A 36 -1.02 1.92 5.19
CA PRO A 36 -0.68 2.36 3.85
C PRO A 36 -0.15 3.80 3.86
N VAL A 37 1.00 4.02 3.23
CA VAL A 37 1.56 5.35 2.96
C VAL A 37 1.38 5.69 1.49
N VAL A 38 1.07 6.95 1.20
CA VAL A 38 0.96 7.48 -0.15
C VAL A 38 2.31 8.04 -0.59
N ILE A 39 2.79 7.60 -1.74
CA ILE A 39 3.98 8.14 -2.38
C ILE A 39 3.56 9.31 -3.28
N LEU A 40 3.96 10.54 -2.92
CA LEU A 40 3.76 11.72 -3.76
C LEU A 40 4.98 11.94 -4.68
N PRO A 41 4.79 12.41 -5.93
CA PRO A 41 3.53 12.79 -6.56
C PRO A 41 2.76 11.65 -7.26
N CYS A 42 3.30 10.43 -7.30
CA CYS A 42 2.73 9.35 -8.12
C CYS A 42 1.48 8.66 -7.54
N GLN A 43 1.03 9.04 -6.34
CA GLN A 43 -0.18 8.58 -5.65
C GLN A 43 -0.31 7.06 -5.46
N HIS A 44 0.80 6.32 -5.53
CA HIS A 44 0.79 4.88 -5.25
C HIS A 44 0.90 4.61 -3.76
N ASN A 45 0.20 3.57 -3.31
CA ASN A 45 0.17 3.15 -1.92
C ASN A 45 1.14 1.99 -1.70
N LEU A 46 1.86 2.02 -0.58
CA LEU A 46 2.66 0.90 -0.07
C LEU A 46 2.42 0.74 1.43
N CYS A 47 2.69 -0.44 1.99
CA CYS A 47 2.81 -0.56 3.45
C CYS A 47 3.96 0.32 3.93
N ARG A 48 3.82 0.95 5.10
CA ARG A 48 4.90 1.78 5.69
C ARG A 48 6.22 1.02 5.83
N LYS A 49 6.15 -0.27 6.21
CA LYS A 49 7.31 -1.16 6.27
C LYS A 49 7.97 -1.35 4.91
N CYS A 50 7.18 -1.72 3.89
CA CYS A 50 7.68 -1.92 2.53
C CYS A 50 8.34 -0.67 1.94
N ALA A 51 7.74 0.51 2.16
CA ALA A 51 8.34 1.77 1.72
C ALA A 51 9.70 2.02 2.41
N ASN A 52 9.81 1.71 3.71
CA ASN A 52 11.05 1.84 4.46
C ASN A 52 12.13 0.87 3.94
N ASP A 53 11.77 -0.38 3.69
CA ASP A 53 12.70 -1.40 3.20
C ASP A 53 13.26 -1.01 1.81
N VAL A 54 12.38 -0.54 0.90
CA VAL A 54 12.78 -0.03 -0.42
C VAL A 54 13.69 1.20 -0.29
N PHE A 55 13.35 2.13 0.59
CA PHE A 55 14.15 3.33 0.83
C PHE A 55 15.54 3.02 1.39
N GLN A 56 15.65 2.05 2.30
CA GLN A 56 16.94 1.61 2.85
C GLN A 56 17.78 0.89 1.80
N ALA A 57 17.17 0.01 1.01
CA ALA A 57 17.84 -0.68 -0.09
C ALA A 57 18.41 0.30 -1.14
N SER A 58 17.72 1.41 -1.41
CA SER A 58 18.20 2.45 -2.32
C SER A 58 19.21 3.40 -1.69
N ASN A 59 19.33 3.45 -0.36
CA ASN A 59 20.22 4.37 0.36
C ASN A 59 21.04 3.64 1.45
N PRO A 60 21.92 2.69 1.10
CA PRO A 60 22.68 1.90 2.07
C PRO A 60 23.60 2.73 2.98
N LEU A 61 24.03 3.91 2.52
CA LEU A 61 24.86 4.84 3.29
C LEU A 61 24.08 5.67 4.32
N TRP A 62 22.74 5.65 4.28
CA TRP A 62 21.89 6.41 5.19
C TRP A 62 21.94 5.88 6.63
N GLN A 63 22.13 4.56 6.82
CA GLN A 63 22.33 3.95 8.14
C GLN A 63 23.72 4.22 8.74
N SER A 64 24.77 4.36 7.92
CA SER A 64 26.15 4.38 8.40
C SER A 64 26.65 5.76 8.88
N ARG A 65 26.00 6.84 8.47
CA ARG A 65 26.33 8.20 8.90
C ARG A 65 25.12 8.77 9.61
N GLY A 66 25.05 8.62 10.93
CA GLY A 66 23.93 9.08 11.75
C GLY A 66 23.47 10.46 11.30
N SER A 67 22.29 10.49 10.65
CA SER A 67 21.38 11.56 10.19
C SER A 67 21.89 12.98 9.87
N SER A 68 23.20 13.25 9.89
CA SER A 68 23.78 14.60 9.97
C SER A 68 24.67 14.93 8.76
N ALA A 69 24.88 13.98 7.85
CA ALA A 69 25.83 14.13 6.73
C ALA A 69 25.18 14.32 5.35
N VAL A 70 23.85 14.28 5.23
CA VAL A 70 23.18 14.56 3.96
C VAL A 70 22.20 15.72 4.16
N PRO A 71 22.53 16.95 3.69
CA PRO A 71 21.60 18.07 3.70
C PRO A 71 20.42 17.87 2.72
N SER A 72 20.53 16.88 1.83
CA SER A 72 19.50 16.45 0.89
C SER A 72 18.92 15.14 1.37
N GLY A 73 17.62 15.07 1.64
CA GLY A 73 17.02 13.81 2.08
C GLY A 73 17.14 12.69 1.03
N GLY A 74 16.93 11.45 1.45
CA GLY A 74 17.16 10.30 0.58
C GLY A 74 16.17 10.23 -0.60
N ARG A 75 16.55 9.50 -1.64
CA ARG A 75 15.70 9.26 -2.82
C ARG A 75 15.41 7.77 -2.96
N PHE A 76 14.24 7.44 -3.49
CA PHE A 76 13.92 6.08 -3.90
C PHE A 76 13.00 6.10 -5.12
N ARG A 77 12.85 4.96 -5.80
CA ARG A 77 11.90 4.82 -6.91
C ARG A 77 10.65 4.09 -6.45
N CYS A 78 9.49 4.61 -6.80
CA CYS A 78 8.21 3.96 -6.55
C CYS A 78 8.21 2.57 -7.23
N PRO A 79 7.95 1.47 -6.50
CA PRO A 79 7.91 0.13 -7.09
C PRO A 79 6.84 -0.05 -8.16
N SER A 80 5.72 0.69 -8.05
CA SER A 80 4.57 0.54 -8.96
C SER A 80 4.76 1.26 -10.31
N CYS A 81 5.38 2.45 -10.30
CA CYS A 81 5.49 3.29 -11.50
C CYS A 81 6.92 3.74 -11.83
N ARG A 82 7.91 3.33 -11.03
CA ARG A 82 9.33 3.71 -11.15
C ARG A 82 9.63 5.20 -11.04
N HIS A 83 8.63 6.02 -10.69
CA HIS A 83 8.80 7.45 -10.45
C HIS A 83 9.80 7.69 -9.32
N GLU A 84 10.75 8.60 -9.53
CA GLU A 84 11.75 8.96 -8.52
C GLU A 84 11.14 9.93 -7.52
N VAL A 85 11.30 9.62 -6.23
CA VAL A 85 10.71 10.36 -5.12
C VAL A 85 11.84 10.79 -4.22
N VAL A 86 11.95 12.10 -4.03
CA VAL A 86 12.88 12.70 -3.08
C VAL A 86 12.16 12.91 -1.77
N LEU A 87 12.74 12.43 -0.68
CA LEU A 87 12.21 12.59 0.67
C LEU A 87 13.02 13.64 1.42
N ASP A 88 12.42 14.18 2.48
CA ASP A 88 13.10 15.07 3.41
C ASP A 88 13.96 14.29 4.41
N ARG A 89 14.55 15.00 5.38
CA ARG A 89 15.25 14.44 6.54
C ARG A 89 14.46 13.37 7.30
N HIS A 90 13.12 13.42 7.24
CA HIS A 90 12.24 12.43 7.90
C HIS A 90 12.12 11.11 7.12
N GLY A 91 12.65 11.04 5.89
CA GLY A 91 12.56 9.85 5.04
C GLY A 91 11.13 9.36 4.88
N VAL A 92 10.95 8.03 4.98
CA VAL A 92 9.64 7.37 4.79
C VAL A 92 8.61 7.76 5.85
N TYR A 93 9.04 8.18 7.05
CA TYR A 93 8.11 8.60 8.10
C TYR A 93 7.38 9.91 7.77
N GLY A 94 7.94 10.73 6.87
CA GLY A 94 7.32 11.94 6.35
C GLY A 94 6.20 11.67 5.33
N LEU A 95 6.10 10.45 4.78
CA LEU A 95 5.02 10.10 3.85
C LEU A 95 3.68 10.09 4.59
N GLN A 96 2.68 10.70 3.96
CA GLN A 96 1.31 10.74 4.48
C GLN A 96 0.70 9.34 4.48
N ARG A 97 -0.07 9.02 5.54
CA ARG A 97 -0.87 7.79 5.58
C ARG A 97 -2.15 7.96 4.79
N ASN A 98 -2.55 6.92 4.07
CA ASN A 98 -3.84 6.87 3.39
C ASN A 98 -4.90 6.26 4.30
N LEU A 99 -5.57 7.09 5.10
CA LEU A 99 -6.63 6.62 6.01
C LEU A 99 -7.84 6.04 5.24
N LEU A 100 -8.05 6.45 3.99
CA LEU A 100 -9.14 5.88 3.17
C LEU A 100 -8.88 4.41 2.84
N VAL A 101 -7.66 4.08 2.43
CA VAL A 101 -7.28 2.68 2.15
C VAL A 101 -7.34 1.84 3.43
N GLU A 102 -6.92 2.40 4.56
CA GLU A 102 -7.05 1.76 5.88
C GLU A 102 -8.53 1.45 6.21
N ASN A 103 -9.42 2.45 6.07
CA ASN A 103 -10.85 2.27 6.30
C ASN A 103 -11.50 1.25 5.35
N ILE A 104 -11.13 1.25 4.06
CA ILE A 104 -11.69 0.29 3.08
C ILE A 104 -11.26 -1.14 3.45
N ILE A 105 -10.02 -1.34 3.90
CA ILE A 105 -9.54 -2.65 4.36
C ILE A 105 -10.33 -3.12 5.58
N ASP A 106 -10.62 -2.21 6.52
CA ASP A 106 -11.40 -2.55 7.70
C ASP A 106 -12.83 -2.98 7.34
N ILE A 107 -13.47 -2.28 6.41
CA ILE A 107 -14.80 -2.65 5.89
C ILE A 107 -14.73 -4.03 5.19
N TYR A 108 -13.74 -4.24 4.33
CA TYR A 108 -13.56 -5.52 3.62
C TYR A 108 -13.41 -6.69 4.61
N LYS A 109 -12.60 -6.53 5.65
CA LYS A 109 -12.41 -7.56 6.69
C LYS A 109 -13.69 -7.86 7.47
N GLN A 110 -14.53 -6.86 7.73
CA GLN A 110 -15.81 -7.06 8.40
C GLN A 110 -16.80 -7.84 7.53
N GLU A 111 -16.86 -7.53 6.23
CA GLU A 111 -17.75 -8.22 5.29
C GLU A 111 -17.27 -9.65 4.98
N SER A 112 -15.95 -9.87 4.87
CA SER A 112 -15.37 -11.20 4.67
C SER A 112 -15.48 -12.14 5.89
N ALA A 113 -15.71 -11.58 7.08
CA ALA A 113 -15.87 -12.34 8.32
C ALA A 113 -17.34 -12.67 8.64
N ARG A 114 -18.29 -12.19 7.84
CA ARG A 114 -19.71 -12.53 7.91
C ARG A 114 -20.03 -13.74 7.03
#